data_AF-A0A0D9VFW0-F1
#
_entry.id   AF-A0A0D9VFW0-F1
#
_cell.length_a   1.000
_cell.length_b   1.000
_cell.length_c   1.000
_cell.angle_alpha   90.00
_cell.angle_beta   90.00
_cell.angle_gamma   90.00
#
_symmetry.space_group_name_H-M   'P 1'
#
loop_
_entity.id
_entity.type
_entity.pdbx_description
1 polymer ?
#
loop_
_entity_poly.entity_id
_entity_poly.type
_entity_poly.pdbx_seq_one_letter_code
_entity_poly.pdbx_strand_id
1 'polypeptide(L)'
;MAPPAGESSAAAGGGEGCTADAVIDVSSSETDSDPGFVGGGKARPRRAAAGGEAAERKRARVLAAAAAVLPPGFLDPLPPSPPPRGRSRVTRQFWHAGDYDGKPELLGGDPSRHHSAFAELLDNSLDEVANGSTYVNIDILENKKHGTRMVCVEDDGGGMDPDKLRHCMSLGYSAKSKVKDTIGQRTQSIGMLSYTFLRETGKDDIIVPMIDYEKTQYWKRMVRTTSFDWQTSLATIVEWSPYSSEAELLQEFSSIKEQGTRIIIYNLWENEQGELELDFDADLNDIQIRGGNRDQKNIQLAKQFPNSGHFFTYRHSLRSYASILYLRFPSVFRMILRGKEIEHHNIIGDLMMKNHVIYKPVMIDGLPGDIDMVTDVTIGFVKDAKHHIPIQGFNVYHKNRLIKPLWRVWTLPGIQGRGIIGVLEVNFLEPAHDKQDFERTNSLARLESRLILMQKTYWFDNCHRIGYYNPTNRKSGREYKGTPSRSTSHILKTSEKFCNNENALPSTPSIEATTSEGTTIRSQSEEGNVANNGDGQAIDNPETLENVQKQLGTANKEQEALVDIFTEERTRRDQEVENLQTKLKEASSTIQNLLNQLNDARNCHKS
;
A
#
# COMPACT_ATOMS: atom_id res chain seq x y z
N MET A 1 28.24 -76.23 13.58
CA MET A 1 26.91 -76.86 13.48
C MET A 1 26.09 -75.99 12.52
N ALA A 2 25.66 -76.55 11.40
CA ALA A 2 24.66 -75.95 10.50
C ALA A 2 23.25 -76.41 10.97
N PRO A 3 22.10 -75.98 10.37
CA PRO A 3 21.93 -75.22 9.12
C PRO A 3 20.92 -74.04 9.16
N PRO A 4 20.78 -73.27 8.06
CA PRO A 4 19.68 -72.34 7.82
C PRO A 4 18.51 -72.99 7.05
N ALA A 5 17.39 -72.26 6.90
CA ALA A 5 16.31 -72.52 5.93
C ALA A 5 15.58 -71.19 5.61
N GLY A 6 15.06 -70.94 4.40
CA GLY A 6 15.14 -71.74 3.16
C GLY A 6 14.67 -70.93 1.93
N GLU A 7 14.96 -71.44 0.73
CA GLU A 7 14.74 -70.76 -0.56
C GLU A 7 13.63 -71.41 -1.41
N SER A 8 13.05 -70.63 -2.34
CA SER A 8 12.73 -71.03 -3.74
C SER A 8 12.53 -69.74 -4.57
N SER A 9 13.27 -69.43 -5.65
CA SER A 9 13.58 -70.16 -6.91
C SER A 9 12.36 -70.27 -7.85
N ALA A 10 12.45 -70.12 -9.19
CA ALA A 10 13.55 -69.86 -10.16
C ALA A 10 12.95 -69.09 -11.39
N ALA A 11 13.58 -68.81 -12.55
CA ALA A 11 14.82 -69.27 -13.19
C ALA A 11 15.35 -68.25 -14.26
N ALA A 12 16.43 -68.63 -14.98
CA ALA A 12 17.13 -67.99 -16.12
C ALA A 12 16.31 -67.13 -17.12
N GLY A 13 16.88 -66.17 -17.88
CA GLY A 13 18.27 -65.74 -18.13
C GLY A 13 18.28 -64.72 -19.31
N GLY A 14 19.39 -64.22 -19.88
CA GLY A 14 20.83 -64.38 -19.57
C GLY A 14 21.71 -64.31 -20.84
N GLY A 15 22.31 -63.15 -21.17
CA GLY A 15 23.15 -62.95 -22.38
C GLY A 15 23.72 -61.52 -22.53
N GLU A 16 24.64 -61.32 -23.47
CA GLU A 16 25.38 -60.05 -23.79
C GLU A 16 24.48 -58.96 -24.42
N GLY A 17 24.85 -57.67 -24.58
CA GLY A 17 26.06 -56.90 -24.20
C GLY A 17 26.14 -55.55 -24.97
N CYS A 18 26.95 -54.59 -24.48
CA CYS A 18 27.41 -53.34 -25.13
C CYS A 18 26.44 -52.17 -25.50
N THR A 19 26.79 -50.98 -24.98
CA THR A 19 26.84 -49.64 -25.61
C THR A 19 25.59 -48.82 -26.04
N ALA A 20 25.57 -47.57 -25.51
CA ALA A 20 25.32 -46.28 -26.17
C ALA A 20 23.88 -45.78 -26.50
N ASP A 21 23.52 -44.69 -25.80
CA ASP A 21 22.95 -43.40 -26.27
C ASP A 21 21.70 -43.27 -27.21
N ALA A 22 21.20 -42.03 -27.22
CA ALA A 22 20.26 -41.40 -28.17
C ALA A 22 18.72 -41.49 -27.92
N VAL A 23 18.25 -40.40 -27.31
CA VAL A 23 16.99 -39.65 -27.51
C VAL A 23 16.30 -39.84 -28.88
N ILE A 24 14.95 -39.86 -28.90
CA ILE A 24 14.01 -39.06 -29.77
C ILE A 24 12.60 -39.70 -29.80
N ASP A 25 11.57 -38.92 -29.39
CA ASP A 25 10.13 -38.87 -29.82
C ASP A 25 9.34 -40.19 -30.09
N VAL A 26 8.06 -40.25 -30.48
CA VAL A 26 6.95 -39.29 -30.76
C VAL A 26 5.63 -39.92 -30.28
N SER A 27 4.55 -39.13 -30.16
CA SER A 27 3.20 -39.66 -30.47
C SER A 27 2.21 -38.60 -30.93
N SER A 28 1.66 -38.79 -32.13
CA SER A 28 0.70 -37.91 -32.80
C SER A 28 -0.60 -38.68 -33.13
N SER A 29 -1.74 -37.98 -33.17
CA SER A 29 -2.95 -38.33 -33.94
C SER A 29 -3.92 -37.13 -33.81
N GLU A 30 -4.17 -36.30 -34.82
CA GLU A 30 -4.89 -36.51 -36.10
C GLU A 30 -6.43 -36.58 -36.00
N THR A 31 -7.13 -35.69 -36.72
CA THR A 31 -8.14 -36.07 -37.74
C THR A 31 -8.63 -34.84 -38.53
N ASP A 32 -8.89 -35.05 -39.83
CA ASP A 32 -9.29 -34.01 -40.80
C ASP A 32 -10.78 -33.62 -40.75
N SER A 33 -11.13 -32.47 -41.34
CA SER A 33 -12.07 -32.39 -42.49
C SER A 33 -12.25 -30.96 -43.03
N ASP A 34 -11.86 -30.73 -44.29
CA ASP A 34 -12.32 -29.64 -45.17
C ASP A 34 -13.49 -30.19 -46.03
N PRO A 35 -14.46 -29.42 -46.59
CA PRO A 35 -14.17 -28.52 -47.72
C PRO A 35 -15.12 -27.30 -47.92
N GLY A 36 -14.83 -26.46 -48.92
CA GLY A 36 -15.90 -25.93 -49.80
C GLY A 36 -15.83 -24.44 -50.21
N PHE A 37 -15.62 -24.18 -51.50
CA PHE A 37 -15.59 -22.84 -52.13
C PHE A 37 -16.93 -22.52 -52.87
N VAL A 38 -17.28 -21.23 -53.02
CA VAL A 38 -17.76 -20.55 -54.27
C VAL A 38 -18.48 -19.20 -54.01
N GLY A 39 -18.01 -18.13 -54.67
CA GLY A 39 -18.89 -17.14 -55.35
C GLY A 39 -19.42 -15.90 -54.61
N GLY A 40 -19.64 -14.79 -55.34
CA GLY A 40 -20.29 -13.57 -54.81
C GLY A 40 -20.17 -12.33 -55.73
N GLY A 41 -19.55 -11.26 -55.22
CA GLY A 41 -19.03 -10.11 -56.00
C GLY A 41 -19.96 -8.89 -56.21
N LYS A 42 -19.32 -7.79 -56.68
CA LYS A 42 -19.86 -6.45 -57.05
C LYS A 42 -20.17 -5.46 -55.91
N ALA A 43 -20.14 -4.12 -56.13
CA ALA A 43 -18.97 -3.26 -56.39
C ALA A 43 -19.31 -1.74 -56.49
N ARG A 44 -18.36 -0.87 -56.07
CA ARG A 44 -18.21 0.59 -56.40
C ARG A 44 -19.26 1.59 -55.83
N PRO A 45 -19.01 2.94 -55.85
CA PRO A 45 -17.87 3.69 -56.42
C PRO A 45 -17.13 4.75 -55.53
N ARG A 46 -15.96 5.17 -56.05
CA ARG A 46 -15.20 6.47 -56.00
C ARG A 46 -15.92 7.72 -55.42
N ARG A 47 -15.24 8.80 -54.98
CA ARG A 47 -13.89 9.42 -55.26
C ARG A 47 -13.35 10.07 -53.93
N ALA A 48 -12.38 10.99 -53.76
CA ALA A 48 -11.51 11.88 -54.58
C ALA A 48 -10.12 12.09 -53.90
N ALA A 49 -9.30 13.09 -54.31
CA ALA A 49 -7.96 13.35 -53.76
C ALA A 49 -7.41 14.80 -53.96
N ALA A 50 -6.46 15.18 -53.10
CA ALA A 50 -5.40 16.21 -53.22
C ALA A 50 -4.23 15.74 -52.31
N GLY A 51 -2.92 15.90 -52.55
CA GLY A 51 -2.16 17.10 -52.93
C GLY A 51 -1.80 17.89 -51.65
N GLY A 52 -0.56 18.24 -51.29
CA GLY A 52 0.80 18.13 -51.85
C GLY A 52 1.79 18.81 -50.88
N GLU A 53 3.10 18.92 -51.19
CA GLU A 53 4.15 19.63 -50.38
C GLU A 53 4.23 19.32 -48.86
N ALA A 54 5.17 18.45 -48.44
CA ALA A 54 5.62 18.40 -47.03
C ALA A 54 7.05 17.86 -46.82
N ALA A 55 7.45 16.84 -47.58
CA ALA A 55 8.69 16.09 -47.32
C ALA A 55 10.00 16.87 -47.60
N GLU A 56 9.98 17.87 -48.47
CA GLU A 56 11.18 18.42 -49.11
C GLU A 56 11.76 19.70 -48.45
N ARG A 57 11.24 20.11 -47.28
CA ARG A 57 11.75 21.30 -46.55
C ARG A 57 12.62 21.01 -45.32
N LYS A 58 12.88 19.74 -44.97
CA LYS A 58 13.72 19.37 -43.79
C LYS A 58 15.18 18.99 -44.09
N ARG A 59 15.57 18.72 -45.35
CA ARG A 59 16.99 18.42 -45.69
C ARG A 59 17.84 19.64 -46.08
N ALA A 60 17.24 20.78 -46.40
CA ALA A 60 17.95 21.97 -46.90
C ALA A 60 18.54 22.90 -45.81
N ARG A 61 18.37 22.60 -44.51
CA ARG A 61 18.73 23.53 -43.40
C ARG A 61 19.97 23.14 -42.57
N VAL A 62 20.70 22.10 -42.98
CA VAL A 62 21.87 21.55 -42.25
C VAL A 62 23.21 21.87 -42.93
N LEU A 63 23.20 22.31 -44.20
CA LEU A 63 24.41 22.54 -45.02
C LEU A 63 24.78 24.03 -45.23
N ALA A 64 24.11 24.96 -44.54
CA ALA A 64 24.26 26.40 -44.75
C ALA A 64 24.83 27.17 -43.52
N ALA A 65 25.58 26.48 -42.65
CA ALA A 65 26.18 27.05 -41.43
C ALA A 65 27.70 26.77 -41.31
N ALA A 66 28.35 26.38 -42.41
CA ALA A 66 29.76 25.97 -42.44
C ALA A 66 30.68 26.95 -43.20
N ALA A 67 30.40 28.27 -43.09
CA ALA A 67 31.24 29.32 -43.68
C ALA A 67 31.03 30.68 -42.97
N ALA A 68 31.72 30.91 -41.85
CA ALA A 68 31.84 32.22 -41.21
C ALA A 68 33.22 32.38 -40.58
N VAL A 69 33.84 33.54 -40.75
CA VAL A 69 35.21 33.83 -40.27
C VAL A 69 35.18 34.22 -38.79
N LEU A 70 36.11 33.67 -38.00
CA LEU A 70 36.23 33.95 -36.56
C LEU A 70 36.84 35.34 -36.31
N PRO A 71 36.35 36.10 -35.32
CA PRO A 71 36.93 37.39 -34.95
C PRO A 71 38.25 37.26 -34.16
N PRO A 72 39.10 38.30 -34.13
CA PRO A 72 40.32 38.31 -33.32
C PRO A 72 40.03 38.14 -31.82
N GLY A 73 40.94 37.47 -31.10
CA GLY A 73 40.81 37.16 -29.67
C GLY A 73 40.21 35.78 -29.35
N PHE A 74 39.72 35.03 -30.36
CA PHE A 74 39.13 33.70 -30.16
C PHE A 74 40.14 32.59 -29.75
N LEU A 75 41.43 32.90 -29.63
CA LEU A 75 42.50 31.95 -29.28
C LEU A 75 43.32 32.35 -28.04
N ASP A 76 42.89 33.39 -27.30
CA ASP A 76 43.53 33.75 -26.03
C ASP A 76 43.18 32.73 -24.92
N PRO A 77 44.12 32.35 -24.03
CA PRO A 77 43.84 31.35 -22.99
C PRO A 77 42.76 31.81 -22.01
N LEU A 78 41.73 30.98 -21.82
CA LEU A 78 40.68 31.24 -20.84
C LEU A 78 41.25 31.26 -19.40
N PRO A 79 40.85 32.21 -18.55
CA PRO A 79 41.20 32.17 -17.13
C PRO A 79 40.59 30.93 -16.46
N PRO A 80 41.24 30.36 -15.42
CA PRO A 80 40.77 29.14 -14.77
C PRO A 80 39.38 29.35 -14.15
N SER A 81 38.49 28.39 -14.38
CA SER A 81 37.12 28.45 -13.90
C SER A 81 37.05 28.34 -12.37
N PRO A 82 36.14 29.08 -11.70
CA PRO A 82 35.86 28.87 -10.29
C PRO A 82 35.28 27.46 -10.06
N PRO A 83 35.49 26.84 -8.89
CA PRO A 83 35.04 25.48 -8.62
C PRO A 83 33.51 25.35 -8.77
N PRO A 84 33.02 24.20 -9.29
CA PRO A 84 31.61 24.05 -9.66
C PRO A 84 30.71 24.10 -8.42
N ARG A 85 29.94 25.20 -8.31
CA ARG A 85 28.90 25.35 -7.29
C ARG A 85 27.72 24.44 -7.62
N GLY A 86 27.39 23.52 -6.71
CA GLY A 86 26.13 22.77 -6.69
C GLY A 86 25.87 21.88 -7.92
N ARG A 87 26.20 20.58 -7.81
CA ARG A 87 25.54 19.58 -8.67
C ARG A 87 24.03 19.65 -8.41
N SER A 88 23.22 19.59 -9.47
CA SER A 88 21.76 19.44 -9.32
C SER A 88 21.47 18.18 -8.51
N ARG A 89 20.78 18.33 -7.36
CA ARG A 89 20.36 17.19 -6.53
C ARG A 89 19.18 16.52 -7.24
N VAL A 90 19.40 15.30 -7.72
CA VAL A 90 18.38 14.52 -8.43
C VAL A 90 17.39 13.95 -7.40
N THR A 91 16.23 14.60 -7.27
CA THR A 91 15.15 14.23 -6.36
C THR A 91 14.48 12.91 -6.77
N ARG A 92 14.65 11.85 -5.97
CA ARG A 92 14.08 10.52 -6.25
C ARG A 92 13.63 9.82 -4.98
N GLN A 93 12.34 9.52 -4.88
CA GLN A 93 11.75 8.76 -3.77
C GLN A 93 12.12 7.29 -3.88
N PHE A 94 12.68 6.70 -2.82
CA PHE A 94 13.08 5.29 -2.81
C PHE A 94 11.87 4.32 -2.79
N TRP A 95 10.73 4.76 -2.26
CA TRP A 95 9.57 3.93 -1.97
C TRP A 95 8.65 3.64 -3.17
N HIS A 96 9.03 4.02 -4.40
CA HIS A 96 8.18 3.87 -5.58
C HIS A 96 8.86 3.04 -6.68
N ALA A 97 8.42 1.80 -6.83
CA ALA A 97 8.77 0.96 -7.97
C ALA A 97 7.87 1.34 -9.17
N GLY A 98 8.45 2.00 -10.18
CA GLY A 98 7.76 2.37 -11.42
C GLY A 98 7.85 3.87 -11.75
N ASP A 99 8.36 4.15 -12.94
CA ASP A 99 8.42 5.41 -13.72
C ASP A 99 8.74 6.75 -13.00
N TYR A 100 9.83 7.40 -13.43
CA TYR A 100 10.51 8.48 -12.67
C TYR A 100 10.61 9.81 -13.45
N ASP A 101 9.46 10.45 -13.76
CA ASP A 101 9.42 11.84 -14.27
C ASP A 101 8.14 12.60 -13.82
N GLY A 102 7.69 12.36 -12.59
CA GLY A 102 6.52 13.01 -11.97
C GLY A 102 6.87 14.25 -11.14
N LYS A 103 6.06 15.33 -11.24
CA LYS A 103 6.14 16.48 -10.31
C LYS A 103 5.66 16.08 -8.91
N PRO A 104 6.34 16.49 -7.82
CA PRO A 104 5.96 16.08 -6.45
C PRO A 104 4.53 16.47 -6.01
N GLU A 105 3.99 17.54 -6.56
CA GLU A 105 2.77 18.19 -6.03
C GLU A 105 1.45 17.61 -6.54
N LEU A 106 1.46 16.65 -7.48
CA LEU A 106 0.23 16.17 -8.15
C LEU A 106 -0.16 14.71 -7.85
N LEU A 107 0.59 14.00 -7.00
CA LEU A 107 0.26 12.64 -6.58
C LEU A 107 0.29 12.53 -5.05
N GLY A 108 -0.86 12.79 -4.41
CA GLY A 108 -1.08 12.52 -2.99
C GLY A 108 -1.15 11.02 -2.71
N GLY A 109 0.01 10.35 -2.65
CA GLY A 109 0.11 8.94 -2.26
C GLY A 109 -0.36 8.70 -0.83
N ASP A 110 -1.05 7.59 -0.57
CA ASP A 110 -1.51 7.27 0.79
C ASP A 110 -0.29 7.10 1.73
N PRO A 111 -0.25 7.79 2.89
CA PRO A 111 0.92 7.78 3.78
C PRO A 111 1.40 6.40 4.24
N SER A 112 0.53 5.39 4.23
CA SER A 112 0.84 3.98 4.52
C SER A 112 2.01 3.44 3.67
N ARG A 113 2.22 3.97 2.45
CA ARG A 113 3.26 3.50 1.51
C ARG A 113 4.69 3.67 2.02
N HIS A 114 4.98 4.58 2.95
CA HIS A 114 6.32 4.79 3.51
C HIS A 114 6.67 3.74 4.58
N HIS A 115 5.68 3.29 5.36
CA HIS A 115 5.86 2.18 6.30
C HIS A 115 5.88 0.81 5.60
N SER A 116 5.46 0.72 4.33
CA SER A 116 5.40 -0.54 3.57
C SER A 116 6.73 -1.30 3.54
N ALA A 117 7.85 -0.61 3.32
CA ALA A 117 9.17 -1.25 3.27
C ALA A 117 9.66 -1.74 4.64
N PHE A 118 9.36 -1.02 5.72
CA PHE A 118 9.56 -1.55 7.09
C PHE A 118 8.68 -2.77 7.34
N ALA A 119 7.45 -2.78 6.81
CA ALA A 119 6.54 -3.91 6.92
C ALA A 119 7.05 -5.15 6.18
N GLU A 120 7.67 -5.01 5.00
CA GLU A 120 8.32 -6.13 4.29
C GLU A 120 9.47 -6.75 5.11
N LEU A 121 10.27 -5.93 5.77
CA LEU A 121 11.36 -6.41 6.64
C LEU A 121 10.81 -7.11 7.89
N LEU A 122 9.77 -6.55 8.52
CA LEU A 122 9.06 -7.19 9.64
C LEU A 122 8.38 -8.51 9.23
N ASP A 123 7.80 -8.58 8.02
CA ASP A 123 7.18 -9.80 7.50
C ASP A 123 8.22 -10.93 7.35
N ASN A 124 9.40 -10.62 6.83
CA ASN A 124 10.50 -11.59 6.68
C ASN A 124 10.98 -12.12 8.04
N SER A 125 11.26 -11.25 9.02
CA SER A 125 11.68 -11.69 10.36
C SER A 125 10.55 -12.40 11.13
N LEU A 126 9.28 -12.13 10.84
CA LEU A 126 8.15 -12.83 11.43
C LEU A 126 7.96 -14.24 10.85
N ASP A 127 8.21 -14.46 9.54
CA ASP A 127 8.22 -15.80 8.96
C ASP A 127 9.29 -16.71 9.63
N GLU A 128 10.44 -16.13 10.00
CA GLU A 128 11.54 -16.81 10.69
C GLU A 128 11.22 -17.26 12.14
N VAL A 129 10.05 -16.93 12.68
CA VAL A 129 9.55 -17.54 13.93
C VAL A 129 9.40 -19.06 13.78
N ALA A 130 9.14 -19.56 12.57
CA ALA A 130 9.13 -21.00 12.28
C ALA A 130 10.52 -21.66 12.44
N ASN A 131 11.60 -20.89 12.28
CA ASN A 131 12.99 -21.31 12.43
C ASN A 131 13.59 -20.95 13.81
N GLY A 132 12.77 -20.39 14.72
CA GLY A 132 13.13 -20.14 16.12
C GLY A 132 13.37 -18.68 16.49
N SER A 133 13.09 -17.71 15.62
CA SER A 133 13.22 -16.28 15.99
C SER A 133 12.34 -15.91 17.19
N THR A 134 12.92 -15.14 18.10
CA THR A 134 12.29 -14.58 19.30
C THR A 134 12.21 -13.04 19.28
N TYR A 135 12.95 -12.36 18.39
CA TYR A 135 12.82 -10.92 18.19
C TYR A 135 13.21 -10.43 16.80
N VAL A 136 12.68 -9.26 16.46
CA VAL A 136 13.27 -8.33 15.49
C VAL A 136 13.47 -6.97 16.16
N ASN A 137 14.62 -6.35 15.97
CA ASN A 137 15.01 -5.07 16.54
C ASN A 137 15.31 -4.06 15.43
N ILE A 138 14.57 -2.96 15.40
CA ILE A 138 14.78 -1.82 14.50
C ILE A 138 15.41 -0.69 15.31
N ASP A 139 16.61 -0.25 14.95
CA ASP A 139 17.30 0.85 15.63
C ASP A 139 18.09 1.74 14.67
N ILE A 140 18.72 2.78 15.18
CA ILE A 140 19.42 3.79 14.42
C ILE A 140 20.91 3.75 14.75
N LEU A 141 21.74 3.70 13.71
CA LEU A 141 23.20 3.77 13.82
C LEU A 141 23.73 5.06 13.19
N GLU A 142 24.96 5.41 13.55
CA GLU A 142 25.71 6.50 12.92
C GLU A 142 26.79 5.92 12.00
N ASN A 143 26.83 6.41 10.76
CA ASN A 143 27.83 6.03 9.76
C ASN A 143 29.17 6.68 10.11
N LYS A 144 30.07 5.93 10.77
CA LYS A 144 31.41 6.40 11.18
C LYS A 144 32.23 7.04 10.04
N LYS A 145 31.98 6.66 8.79
CA LYS A 145 32.69 7.15 7.59
C LYS A 145 32.19 8.51 7.10
N HIS A 146 30.93 8.88 7.40
CA HIS A 146 30.27 10.06 6.82
C HIS A 146 29.42 10.90 7.81
N GLY A 147 29.24 10.48 9.07
CA GLY A 147 28.38 11.13 10.06
C GLY A 147 26.87 11.01 9.79
N THR A 148 26.46 10.26 8.75
CA THR A 148 25.06 10.13 8.34
C THR A 148 24.31 9.09 9.19
N ARG A 149 23.00 9.27 9.36
CA ARG A 149 22.14 8.32 10.08
C ARG A 149 21.85 7.11 9.20
N MET A 150 21.78 5.94 9.83
CA MET A 150 21.47 4.65 9.19
C MET A 150 20.38 3.94 9.99
N VAL A 151 19.56 3.13 9.31
CA VAL A 151 18.60 2.21 9.96
C VAL A 151 19.22 0.83 10.02
N CYS A 152 19.17 0.19 11.18
CA CYS A 152 19.51 -1.20 11.39
C CYS A 152 18.23 -2.00 11.64
N VAL A 153 18.08 -3.15 10.99
CA VAL A 153 17.08 -4.17 11.31
C VAL A 153 17.81 -5.47 11.60
N GLU A 154 17.63 -6.04 12.79
CA GLU A 154 18.29 -7.27 13.23
C GLU A 154 17.27 -8.27 13.79
N ASP A 155 17.34 -9.54 13.36
CA ASP A 155 16.59 -10.66 13.93
C ASP A 155 17.50 -11.81 14.38
N ASP A 156 16.94 -12.69 15.21
CA ASP A 156 17.56 -13.95 15.65
C ASP A 156 16.96 -15.19 14.94
N GLY A 157 16.50 -15.02 13.69
CA GLY A 157 15.97 -16.08 12.85
C GLY A 157 16.99 -17.14 12.43
N GLY A 158 16.61 -18.04 11.53
CA GLY A 158 17.52 -19.06 10.99
C GLY A 158 18.71 -18.47 10.23
N GLY A 159 18.60 -17.22 9.78
CA GLY A 159 19.60 -16.55 8.96
C GLY A 159 19.65 -17.12 7.54
N MET A 160 20.77 -16.89 6.85
CA MET A 160 20.97 -17.34 5.47
C MET A 160 22.36 -17.94 5.27
N ASP A 161 22.40 -19.12 4.66
CA ASP A 161 23.61 -19.66 4.04
C ASP A 161 24.02 -18.84 2.78
N PRO A 162 25.23 -19.05 2.23
CA PRO A 162 25.72 -18.31 1.06
C PRO A 162 24.80 -18.36 -0.18
N ASP A 163 24.02 -19.42 -0.38
CA ASP A 163 23.13 -19.56 -1.54
C ASP A 163 21.74 -18.97 -1.26
N LYS A 164 21.21 -19.11 -0.04
CA LYS A 164 20.00 -18.37 0.39
C LYS A 164 20.19 -16.86 0.27
N LEU A 165 21.34 -16.32 0.69
CA LEU A 165 21.64 -14.89 0.54
C LEU A 165 21.66 -14.46 -0.94
N ARG A 166 22.20 -15.31 -1.83
CA ARG A 166 22.24 -15.04 -3.28
C ARG A 166 20.86 -15.05 -3.91
N HIS A 167 20.00 -16.00 -3.52
CA HIS A 167 18.60 -16.02 -3.93
C HIS A 167 17.83 -14.80 -3.37
N CYS A 168 18.05 -14.41 -2.11
CA CYS A 168 17.44 -13.22 -1.51
C CYS A 168 17.80 -11.92 -2.25
N MET A 169 19.04 -11.82 -2.74
CA MET A 169 19.52 -10.68 -3.53
C MET A 169 19.23 -10.81 -5.04
N SER A 170 18.42 -11.79 -5.47
CA SER A 170 18.05 -12.05 -6.86
C SER A 170 16.54 -11.92 -7.09
N LEU A 171 16.14 -11.29 -8.19
CA LEU A 171 14.72 -11.11 -8.50
C LEU A 171 14.01 -12.43 -8.82
N GLY A 172 12.78 -12.59 -8.33
CA GLY A 172 11.91 -13.74 -8.65
C GLY A 172 12.11 -14.99 -7.78
N TYR A 173 13.14 -15.05 -6.92
CA TYR A 173 13.38 -16.18 -6.04
C TYR A 173 12.63 -16.04 -4.71
N SER A 174 11.69 -16.93 -4.43
CA SER A 174 11.06 -17.05 -3.10
C SER A 174 10.93 -18.52 -2.71
N ALA A 175 11.88 -19.00 -1.91
CA ALA A 175 11.93 -20.37 -1.40
C ALA A 175 11.70 -20.37 0.11
N LYS A 176 10.42 -20.35 0.55
CA LYS A 176 10.04 -20.48 1.96
C LYS A 176 10.24 -21.93 2.47
N SER A 177 11.51 -22.33 2.53
CA SER A 177 11.94 -23.67 2.93
C SER A 177 11.61 -23.95 4.39
N LYS A 178 10.94 -25.08 4.64
CA LYS A 178 10.77 -25.66 5.99
C LYS A 178 11.81 -26.75 6.30
N VAL A 179 12.82 -26.90 5.45
CA VAL A 179 13.93 -27.83 5.67
C VAL A 179 14.90 -27.18 6.63
N LYS A 180 15.08 -27.78 7.82
CA LYS A 180 16.18 -27.40 8.72
C LYS A 180 17.51 -27.66 8.02
N ASP A 181 18.40 -26.67 8.04
CA ASP A 181 19.71 -26.82 7.44
C ASP A 181 20.48 -27.96 8.12
N THR A 182 21.08 -28.82 7.30
CA THR A 182 21.72 -30.05 7.75
C THR A 182 22.91 -29.74 8.65
N ILE A 183 22.96 -30.39 9.81
CA ILE A 183 24.01 -30.21 10.83
C ILE A 183 25.40 -30.42 10.19
N GLY A 184 26.17 -29.34 10.04
CA GLY A 184 27.45 -29.37 9.34
C GLY A 184 28.30 -28.12 9.55
N GLN A 185 28.03 -27.05 8.80
CA GLN A 185 28.92 -25.88 8.68
C GLN A 185 28.21 -24.60 9.12
N ARG A 186 28.78 -23.86 10.09
CA ARG A 186 28.36 -22.47 10.37
C ARG A 186 29.02 -21.54 9.36
N THR A 187 28.23 -20.70 8.72
CA THR A 187 28.70 -19.72 7.73
C THR A 187 28.36 -18.29 8.18
N GLN A 188 29.04 -17.32 7.58
CA GLN A 188 28.78 -15.89 7.73
C GLN A 188 28.95 -15.26 6.35
N SER A 189 27.95 -14.53 5.88
CA SER A 189 27.93 -13.98 4.51
C SER A 189 27.51 -12.52 4.54
N ILE A 190 28.21 -11.68 3.77
CA ILE A 190 27.92 -10.26 3.61
C ILE A 190 27.64 -10.01 2.14
N GLY A 191 26.52 -9.34 1.83
CA GLY A 191 26.18 -8.87 0.49
C GLY A 191 25.79 -7.39 0.52
N MET A 192 26.16 -6.64 -0.53
CA MET A 192 25.90 -5.20 -0.61
C MET A 192 25.16 -4.83 -1.89
N LEU A 193 23.90 -4.42 -1.78
CA LEU A 193 23.14 -3.81 -2.86
C LEU A 193 23.29 -2.28 -2.76
N SER A 194 24.19 -1.69 -3.55
CA SER A 194 24.49 -0.25 -3.52
C SER A 194 24.22 0.43 -4.87
N TYR A 195 23.16 1.24 -4.93
CA TYR A 195 22.85 2.06 -6.10
C TYR A 195 23.98 3.04 -6.44
N THR A 196 24.61 3.63 -5.43
CA THR A 196 25.75 4.55 -5.59
C THR A 196 26.91 3.87 -6.30
N PHE A 197 27.31 2.67 -5.86
CA PHE A 197 28.34 1.86 -6.52
C PHE A 197 28.02 1.60 -8.00
N LEU A 198 26.81 1.12 -8.30
CA LEU A 198 26.39 0.79 -9.67
C LEU A 198 26.40 2.03 -10.57
N ARG A 199 25.90 3.17 -10.07
CA ARG A 199 25.81 4.42 -10.84
C ARG A 199 27.15 5.12 -11.04
N GLU A 200 28.01 5.17 -10.03
CA GLU A 200 29.29 5.87 -10.12
C GLU A 200 30.37 5.04 -10.82
N THR A 201 30.30 3.70 -10.76
CA THR A 201 31.16 2.81 -11.55
C THR A 201 30.60 2.45 -12.93
N GLY A 202 29.47 3.06 -13.33
CA GLY A 202 28.89 2.93 -14.67
C GLY A 202 28.50 1.50 -15.06
N LYS A 203 27.84 0.77 -14.16
CA LYS A 203 27.36 -0.59 -14.44
C LYS A 203 26.02 -0.56 -15.17
N ASP A 204 25.96 -1.26 -16.30
CA ASP A 204 24.72 -1.53 -17.02
C ASP A 204 23.92 -2.68 -16.35
N ASP A 205 24.62 -3.66 -15.77
CA ASP A 205 24.05 -4.79 -15.02
C ASP A 205 24.00 -4.55 -13.49
N ILE A 206 23.06 -5.19 -12.81
CA ILE A 206 22.97 -5.19 -11.33
C ILE A 206 24.04 -6.14 -10.76
N ILE A 207 25.19 -5.59 -10.39
CA ILE A 207 26.27 -6.32 -9.70
C ILE A 207 26.11 -6.18 -8.19
N VAL A 208 26.04 -7.32 -7.47
CA VAL A 208 25.96 -7.36 -6.00
C VAL A 208 27.26 -7.99 -5.46
N PRO A 209 28.22 -7.19 -4.94
CA PRO A 209 29.39 -7.71 -4.25
C PRO A 209 28.99 -8.55 -3.03
N MET A 210 29.58 -9.73 -2.90
CA MET A 210 29.36 -10.63 -1.76
C MET A 210 30.66 -11.29 -1.31
N ILE A 211 30.79 -11.51 -0.01
CA ILE A 211 31.88 -12.26 0.60
C ILE A 211 31.33 -13.24 1.65
N ASP A 212 31.83 -14.47 1.61
CA ASP A 212 31.39 -15.55 2.48
C ASP A 212 32.56 -16.05 3.35
N TYR A 213 32.23 -16.54 4.55
CA TYR A 213 33.14 -17.13 5.53
C TYR A 213 32.58 -18.45 6.06
N GLU A 214 33.46 -19.39 6.35
CA GLU A 214 33.16 -20.71 6.92
C GLU A 214 33.82 -20.84 8.29
N LYS A 215 33.09 -21.37 9.29
CA LYS A 215 33.67 -21.73 10.59
C LYS A 215 34.11 -23.19 10.57
N THR A 216 35.42 -23.41 10.58
CA THR A 216 36.01 -24.72 10.82
C THR A 216 36.51 -24.78 12.27
N GLN A 217 37.83 -24.75 12.49
CA GLN A 217 38.41 -24.43 13.81
C GLN A 217 38.45 -22.91 14.06
N TYR A 218 38.61 -22.14 12.98
CA TYR A 218 38.58 -20.68 12.94
C TYR A 218 37.70 -20.22 11.76
N TRP A 219 37.36 -18.94 11.73
CA TRP A 219 36.68 -18.32 10.59
C TRP A 219 37.65 -18.20 9.41
N LYS A 220 37.30 -18.80 8.28
CA LYS A 220 38.09 -18.82 7.05
C LYS A 220 37.27 -18.22 5.90
N ARG A 221 37.89 -17.39 5.07
CA ARG A 221 37.28 -16.88 3.83
C ARG A 221 36.88 -18.05 2.92
N MET A 222 35.62 -18.09 2.48
CA MET A 222 35.10 -19.06 1.53
C MET A 222 35.15 -18.46 0.12
N VAL A 223 36.00 -19.02 -0.74
CA VAL A 223 36.18 -18.57 -2.13
C VAL A 223 35.30 -19.42 -3.03
N ARG A 224 34.35 -18.80 -3.75
CA ARG A 224 33.40 -19.52 -4.63
C ARG A 224 33.85 -19.62 -6.09
N THR A 225 34.47 -18.56 -6.64
CA THR A 225 35.00 -18.53 -8.02
C THR A 225 36.53 -18.44 -8.01
N THR A 226 37.10 -17.27 -7.71
CA THR A 226 38.54 -17.06 -7.56
C THR A 226 38.85 -16.18 -6.35
N SER A 227 40.08 -16.28 -5.84
CA SER A 227 40.57 -15.42 -4.75
C SER A 227 40.57 -13.93 -5.16
N PHE A 228 40.73 -13.65 -6.47
CA PHE A 228 40.67 -12.29 -7.01
C PHE A 228 39.24 -11.73 -6.91
N ASP A 229 38.22 -12.47 -7.32
CA ASP A 229 36.81 -12.02 -7.26
C ASP A 229 36.35 -11.77 -5.81
N TRP A 230 36.78 -12.63 -4.88
CA TRP A 230 36.52 -12.45 -3.45
C TRP A 230 37.19 -11.18 -2.93
N GLN A 231 38.46 -10.95 -3.28
CA GLN A 231 39.21 -9.77 -2.85
C GLN A 231 38.69 -8.47 -3.49
N THR A 232 38.23 -8.51 -4.76
CA THR A 232 37.53 -7.43 -5.44
C THR A 232 36.17 -7.15 -4.79
N SER A 233 35.44 -8.18 -4.36
CA SER A 233 34.17 -8.02 -3.66
C SER A 233 34.37 -7.38 -2.28
N LEU A 234 35.34 -7.84 -1.49
CA LEU A 234 35.72 -7.19 -0.21
C LEU A 234 36.11 -5.72 -0.43
N ALA A 235 37.00 -5.43 -1.40
CA ALA A 235 37.44 -4.07 -1.68
C ALA A 235 36.26 -3.17 -2.10
N THR A 236 35.32 -3.69 -2.88
CA THR A 236 34.11 -2.96 -3.29
C THR A 236 33.17 -2.69 -2.11
N ILE A 237 33.00 -3.65 -1.20
CA ILE A 237 32.21 -3.45 0.03
C ILE A 237 32.87 -2.40 0.94
N VAL A 238 34.19 -2.46 1.13
CA VAL A 238 34.94 -1.48 1.95
C VAL A 238 34.89 -0.07 1.35
N GLU A 239 34.95 0.06 0.02
CA GLU A 239 34.87 1.35 -0.66
C GLU A 239 33.47 1.97 -0.59
N TRP A 240 32.41 1.20 -0.87
CA TRP A 240 31.05 1.73 -1.09
C TRP A 240 30.05 1.52 0.06
N SER A 241 30.46 0.84 1.15
CA SER A 241 29.65 0.70 2.38
C SER A 241 30.07 1.69 3.48
N PRO A 242 29.32 1.76 4.60
CA PRO A 242 29.71 2.52 5.80
C PRO A 242 30.99 2.03 6.50
N TYR A 243 31.47 0.82 6.18
CA TYR A 243 32.55 0.15 6.89
C TYR A 243 33.87 0.25 6.12
N SER A 244 34.94 0.65 6.79
CA SER A 244 36.23 0.99 6.18
C SER A 244 37.26 -0.15 6.25
N SER A 245 36.89 -1.34 6.76
CA SER A 245 37.77 -2.52 6.77
C SER A 245 37.01 -3.84 6.94
N GLU A 246 37.68 -4.94 6.60
CA GLU A 246 37.22 -6.32 6.89
C GLU A 246 36.97 -6.54 8.39
N ALA A 247 37.76 -5.89 9.26
CA ALA A 247 37.60 -6.00 10.72
C ALA A 247 36.33 -5.32 11.23
N GLU A 248 35.94 -4.17 10.66
CA GLU A 248 34.68 -3.52 10.98
C GLU A 248 33.47 -4.31 10.44
N LEU A 249 33.58 -4.85 9.22
CA LEU A 249 32.55 -5.73 8.65
C LEU A 249 32.33 -6.99 9.50
N LEU A 250 33.41 -7.62 10.00
CA LEU A 250 33.31 -8.76 10.90
C LEU A 250 32.85 -8.37 12.32
N GLN A 251 32.99 -7.11 12.73
CA GLN A 251 32.47 -6.63 14.02
C GLN A 251 30.93 -6.64 14.04
N GLU A 252 30.26 -6.36 12.92
CA GLU A 252 28.79 -6.36 12.86
C GLU A 252 28.18 -7.74 13.18
N PHE A 253 28.86 -8.84 12.82
CA PHE A 253 28.45 -10.20 13.23
C PHE A 253 28.55 -10.46 14.74
N SER A 254 29.20 -9.59 15.52
CA SER A 254 29.36 -9.76 16.97
C SER A 254 28.12 -9.37 17.78
N SER A 255 27.11 -8.76 17.14
CA SER A 255 25.78 -8.53 17.72
C SER A 255 24.88 -9.77 17.64
N ILE A 256 24.98 -10.50 16.51
CA ILE A 256 24.24 -11.73 16.24
C ILE A 256 24.81 -12.88 17.09
N LYS A 257 23.95 -13.68 17.73
CA LYS A 257 24.35 -14.67 18.75
C LYS A 257 24.87 -15.99 18.15
N GLU A 258 24.00 -16.71 17.47
CA GLU A 258 24.31 -18.04 16.88
C GLU A 258 23.82 -18.17 15.44
N GLN A 259 22.64 -17.60 15.18
CA GLN A 259 21.94 -17.44 13.91
C GLN A 259 21.20 -16.10 13.94
N GLY A 260 20.75 -15.61 12.78
CA GLY A 260 20.03 -14.35 12.64
C GLY A 260 20.43 -13.54 11.41
N THR A 261 19.70 -12.48 11.11
CA THR A 261 19.93 -11.58 9.97
C THR A 261 20.13 -10.15 10.47
N ARG A 262 21.05 -9.39 9.87
CA ARG A 262 21.29 -7.97 10.19
C ARG A 262 21.39 -7.15 8.90
N ILE A 263 20.46 -6.21 8.72
CA ILE A 263 20.28 -5.40 7.52
C ILE A 263 20.58 -3.94 7.87
N ILE A 264 21.52 -3.33 7.15
CA ILE A 264 21.97 -1.95 7.38
C ILE A 264 21.57 -1.09 6.18
N ILE A 265 20.63 -0.17 6.39
CA ILE A 265 20.13 0.76 5.37
C ILE A 265 20.77 2.13 5.61
N TYR A 266 21.57 2.57 4.65
CA TYR A 266 22.33 3.82 4.67
C TYR A 266 22.03 4.64 3.41
N ASN A 267 22.49 5.89 3.36
CA ASN A 267 22.09 6.88 2.32
C ASN A 267 20.56 7.02 2.25
N LEU A 268 19.95 7.19 3.42
CA LEU A 268 18.50 7.37 3.62
C LEU A 268 17.98 8.59 2.84
N TRP A 269 16.69 8.59 2.53
CA TRP A 269 16.09 9.64 1.69
C TRP A 269 16.07 11.01 2.37
N GLU A 270 16.51 12.02 1.61
CA GLU A 270 16.46 13.44 1.97
C GLU A 270 15.60 14.23 0.97
N ASN A 271 14.90 15.24 1.47
CA ASN A 271 14.18 16.21 0.63
C ASN A 271 15.15 17.17 -0.08
N GLU A 272 14.60 18.06 -0.92
CA GLU A 272 15.36 19.10 -1.65
C GLU A 272 16.20 19.99 -0.71
N GLN A 273 15.71 20.21 0.52
CA GLN A 273 16.31 21.03 1.56
C GLN A 273 17.46 20.31 2.30
N GLY A 274 17.60 18.98 2.15
CA GLY A 274 18.63 18.17 2.81
C GLY A 274 18.19 17.58 4.14
N GLU A 275 16.90 17.60 4.44
CA GLU A 275 16.33 16.98 5.64
C GLU A 275 15.88 15.56 5.33
N LEU A 276 16.22 14.61 6.19
CA LEU A 276 15.70 13.25 6.15
C LEU A 276 14.16 13.24 6.25
N GLU A 277 13.49 12.41 5.47
CA GLU A 277 12.05 12.14 5.61
C GLU A 277 11.71 11.47 6.94
N LEU A 278 12.62 10.63 7.44
CA LEU A 278 12.49 10.00 8.74
C LEU A 278 12.95 10.96 9.85
N ASP A 279 12.04 11.24 10.78
CA ASP A 279 12.32 11.89 12.05
C ASP A 279 12.73 10.84 13.08
N PHE A 280 13.88 11.08 13.70
CA PHE A 280 14.55 10.18 14.63
C PHE A 280 14.68 10.77 16.04
N ASP A 281 14.28 12.04 16.19
CA ASP A 281 14.61 12.90 17.33
C ASP A 281 13.35 13.43 18.04
N ALA A 282 12.21 13.45 17.33
CA ALA A 282 10.90 13.83 17.87
C ALA A 282 10.36 12.90 18.98
N ASP A 283 10.62 11.60 18.88
CA ASP A 283 10.45 10.63 19.96
C ASP A 283 11.63 9.65 19.87
N LEU A 284 12.39 9.54 20.96
CA LEU A 284 13.55 8.66 21.07
C LEU A 284 13.16 7.17 21.00
N ASN A 285 11.88 6.82 21.19
CA ASN A 285 11.36 5.45 21.19
C ASN A 285 10.71 5.06 19.85
N ASP A 286 10.69 5.94 18.85
CA ASP A 286 9.95 5.75 17.60
C ASP A 286 10.83 6.05 16.37
N ILE A 287 10.31 5.76 15.19
CA ILE A 287 10.76 6.33 13.91
C ILE A 287 9.53 6.94 13.26
N GLN A 288 9.59 8.22 12.93
CA GLN A 288 8.43 8.97 12.47
C GLN A 288 8.62 9.54 11.06
N ILE A 289 7.53 9.83 10.36
CA ILE A 289 7.56 10.43 9.01
C ILE A 289 7.33 11.95 9.13
N ARG A 290 8.18 12.75 8.50
CA ARG A 290 8.05 14.22 8.44
C ARG A 290 6.98 14.67 7.44
N GLY A 291 6.64 15.97 7.46
CA GLY A 291 5.65 16.56 6.56
C GLY A 291 4.19 16.32 6.96
N GLY A 292 3.27 16.41 6.00
CA GLY A 292 1.83 16.58 6.22
C GLY A 292 1.10 15.45 6.96
N ASN A 293 1.76 14.30 7.16
CA ASN A 293 1.20 13.14 7.86
C ASN A 293 1.18 13.33 9.38
N ARG A 294 1.99 14.26 9.89
CA ARG A 294 2.18 14.59 11.31
C ARG A 294 1.20 15.68 11.77
N ASP A 295 -0.09 15.41 11.68
CA ASP A 295 -1.12 16.33 12.18
C ASP A 295 -1.10 16.43 13.71
N GLN A 296 -0.77 17.62 14.22
CA GLN A 296 -0.74 17.93 15.64
C GLN A 296 -2.10 17.70 16.34
N LYS A 297 -3.23 17.83 15.64
CA LYS A 297 -4.56 17.51 16.18
C LYS A 297 -4.72 16.02 16.41
N ASN A 298 -4.29 15.19 15.45
CA ASN A 298 -4.27 13.73 15.62
C ASN A 298 -3.34 13.30 16.76
N ILE A 299 -2.19 13.94 16.94
CA ILE A 299 -1.29 13.70 18.09
C ILE A 299 -1.95 14.08 19.43
N GLN A 300 -2.76 15.14 19.48
CA GLN A 300 -3.55 15.50 20.66
C GLN A 300 -4.68 14.50 20.91
N LEU A 301 -5.43 14.12 19.87
CA LEU A 301 -6.51 13.13 19.95
C LEU A 301 -6.00 11.76 20.40
N ALA A 302 -4.82 11.34 19.95
CA ALA A 302 -4.20 10.08 20.38
C ALA A 302 -3.89 10.05 21.89
N LYS A 303 -3.48 11.19 22.47
CA LYS A 303 -3.27 11.34 23.92
C LYS A 303 -4.58 11.43 24.70
N GLN A 304 -5.65 11.91 24.08
CA GLN A 304 -6.98 12.03 24.68
C GLN A 304 -7.78 10.71 24.64
N PHE A 305 -7.57 9.87 23.62
CA PHE A 305 -8.37 8.68 23.32
C PHE A 305 -7.47 7.44 23.09
N PRO A 306 -6.94 6.81 24.16
CA PRO A 306 -5.92 5.77 24.04
C PRO A 306 -6.36 4.52 23.26
N ASN A 307 -7.61 4.07 23.41
CA ASN A 307 -8.17 2.92 22.66
C ASN A 307 -8.29 3.21 21.14
N SER A 308 -8.07 4.46 20.74
CA SER A 308 -8.08 4.95 19.36
C SER A 308 -6.71 5.51 18.94
N GLY A 309 -5.70 5.50 19.82
CA GLY A 309 -4.46 6.26 19.64
C GLY A 309 -3.73 5.90 18.36
N HIS A 310 -3.53 4.61 18.14
CA HIS A 310 -2.89 4.04 16.94
C HIS A 310 -3.59 4.49 15.64
N PHE A 311 -4.93 4.62 15.63
CA PHE A 311 -5.68 5.08 14.45
C PHE A 311 -5.44 6.54 14.07
N PHE A 312 -4.98 7.37 15.01
CA PHE A 312 -4.60 8.76 14.75
C PHE A 312 -3.13 8.89 14.30
N THR A 313 -2.24 7.98 14.71
CA THR A 313 -0.79 8.12 14.54
C THR A 313 -0.13 7.16 13.54
N TYR A 314 -0.76 6.05 13.12
CA TYR A 314 -0.15 5.05 12.22
C TYR A 314 0.36 5.60 10.87
N ARG A 315 -0.12 6.76 10.43
CA ARG A 315 0.35 7.43 9.20
C ARG A 315 1.69 8.14 9.33
N HIS A 316 2.19 8.35 10.55
CA HIS A 316 3.47 9.03 10.80
C HIS A 316 4.32 8.40 11.92
N SER A 317 3.84 7.37 12.62
CA SER A 317 4.56 6.68 13.69
C SER A 317 4.71 5.20 13.35
N LEU A 318 5.95 4.75 13.17
CA LEU A 318 6.25 3.34 12.86
C LEU A 318 5.82 2.44 14.02
N ARG A 319 6.03 2.87 15.28
CA ARG A 319 5.52 2.18 16.47
C ARG A 319 4.01 1.96 16.43
N SER A 320 3.26 2.98 16.00
CA SER A 320 1.79 2.94 15.92
C SER A 320 1.26 2.14 14.74
N TYR A 321 2.05 1.97 13.68
CA TYR A 321 1.73 1.12 12.54
C TYR A 321 2.06 -0.35 12.82
N ALA A 322 3.26 -0.62 13.34
CA ALA A 322 3.73 -1.97 13.68
C ALA A 322 2.85 -2.66 14.73
N SER A 323 2.32 -1.92 15.72
CA SER A 323 1.44 -2.50 16.75
C SER A 323 0.16 -3.13 16.19
N ILE A 324 -0.37 -2.61 15.08
CA ILE A 324 -1.57 -3.15 14.40
C ILE A 324 -1.28 -3.97 13.13
N LEU A 325 -0.01 -4.13 12.75
CA LEU A 325 0.42 -4.70 11.47
C LEU A 325 0.00 -6.17 11.28
N TYR A 326 -0.17 -6.92 12.37
CA TYR A 326 -0.57 -8.32 12.35
C TYR A 326 -1.89 -8.53 13.10
N LEU A 327 -2.78 -9.37 12.56
CA LEU A 327 -4.09 -9.64 13.18
C LEU A 327 -3.95 -10.48 14.45
N ARG A 328 -3.04 -11.46 14.41
CA ARG A 328 -2.63 -12.32 15.53
C ARG A 328 -1.10 -12.26 15.61
N PHE A 329 -0.54 -12.07 16.79
CA PHE A 329 0.91 -11.96 16.98
C PHE A 329 1.45 -13.14 17.81
N PRO A 330 2.55 -13.81 17.43
CA PRO A 330 3.08 -14.94 18.19
C PRO A 330 3.64 -14.50 19.54
N SER A 331 3.21 -15.12 20.64
CA SER A 331 3.65 -14.78 22.00
C SER A 331 5.11 -15.13 22.32
N VAL A 332 5.82 -15.77 21.39
CA VAL A 332 7.25 -16.10 21.48
C VAL A 332 8.14 -15.08 20.76
N PHE A 333 7.55 -14.21 19.93
CA PHE A 333 8.26 -13.24 19.09
C PHE A 333 7.96 -11.82 19.56
N ARG A 334 8.90 -10.89 19.36
CA ARG A 334 8.81 -9.51 19.86
C ARG A 334 9.38 -8.53 18.85
N MET A 335 8.61 -7.51 18.51
CA MET A 335 9.13 -6.37 17.74
C MET A 335 9.70 -5.34 18.70
N ILE A 336 10.94 -4.93 18.50
CA ILE A 336 11.64 -3.91 19.29
C ILE A 336 11.96 -2.75 18.35
N LEU A 337 11.73 -1.52 18.81
CA LEU A 337 12.02 -0.31 18.06
C LEU A 337 12.72 0.69 18.99
N ARG A 338 13.91 1.16 18.59
CA ARG A 338 14.74 2.08 19.39
C ARG A 338 14.99 1.55 20.82
N GLY A 339 15.34 0.26 20.92
CA GLY A 339 15.55 -0.43 22.20
C GLY A 339 14.30 -0.66 23.06
N LYS A 340 13.09 -0.25 22.63
CA LYS A 340 11.83 -0.45 23.36
C LYS A 340 10.86 -1.34 22.60
N GLU A 341 10.39 -2.40 23.25
CA GLU A 341 9.41 -3.35 22.71
C GLU A 341 8.11 -2.65 22.24
N ILE A 342 7.52 -3.14 21.15
CA ILE A 342 6.25 -2.67 20.59
C ILE A 342 5.14 -3.59 21.12
N GLU A 343 4.24 -3.03 21.92
CA GLU A 343 3.03 -3.72 22.37
C GLU A 343 2.12 -4.04 21.18
N HIS A 344 1.75 -5.31 21.00
CA HIS A 344 0.81 -5.72 19.95
C HIS A 344 -0.61 -5.28 20.31
N HIS A 345 -1.28 -4.62 19.37
CA HIS A 345 -2.56 -3.96 19.60
C HIS A 345 -3.71 -4.69 18.92
N ASN A 346 -4.40 -5.54 19.67
CA ASN A 346 -5.59 -6.25 19.19
C ASN A 346 -6.79 -5.29 19.05
N ILE A 347 -7.00 -4.77 17.83
CA ILE A 347 -8.11 -3.88 17.47
C ILE A 347 -9.49 -4.42 17.93
N ILE A 348 -9.73 -5.73 17.82
CA ILE A 348 -11.02 -6.34 18.22
C ILE A 348 -11.23 -6.19 19.74
N GLY A 349 -10.17 -6.05 20.54
CA GLY A 349 -10.22 -5.74 21.98
C GLY A 349 -10.81 -4.37 22.31
N ASP A 350 -10.78 -3.42 21.37
CA ASP A 350 -11.27 -2.04 21.56
C ASP A 350 -12.68 -1.80 21.03
N LEU A 351 -13.34 -2.83 20.51
CA LEU A 351 -14.72 -2.75 20.02
C LEU A 351 -15.73 -3.02 21.15
N MET A 352 -16.73 -2.15 21.28
CA MET A 352 -17.97 -2.38 22.03
C MET A 352 -19.12 -2.75 21.08
N MET A 353 -20.14 -3.45 21.62
CA MET A 353 -21.32 -3.88 20.86
C MET A 353 -20.98 -4.64 19.57
N LYS A 354 -20.01 -5.57 19.67
CA LYS A 354 -19.46 -6.31 18.52
C LYS A 354 -20.54 -7.15 17.85
N ASN A 355 -20.71 -6.96 16.54
CA ASN A 355 -21.43 -7.89 15.68
C ASN A 355 -20.41 -8.68 14.86
N HIS A 356 -20.60 -10.00 14.79
CA HIS A 356 -19.84 -10.87 13.89
C HIS A 356 -20.75 -11.24 12.72
N VAL A 357 -20.28 -10.99 11.49
CA VAL A 357 -21.07 -11.17 10.26
C VAL A 357 -20.22 -11.91 9.23
N ILE A 358 -20.64 -13.12 8.87
CA ILE A 358 -19.96 -13.89 7.82
C ILE A 358 -20.28 -13.25 6.46
N TYR A 359 -19.26 -12.83 5.73
CA TYR A 359 -19.36 -12.53 4.31
C TYR A 359 -19.29 -13.84 3.51
N LYS A 360 -20.27 -14.03 2.62
CA LYS A 360 -20.21 -14.97 1.51
C LYS A 360 -20.75 -14.23 0.27
N PRO A 361 -20.08 -14.28 -0.89
CA PRO A 361 -20.64 -13.73 -2.12
C PRO A 361 -21.88 -14.53 -2.51
N VAL A 362 -22.89 -13.85 -3.06
CA VAL A 362 -24.05 -14.52 -3.65
C VAL A 362 -23.62 -15.14 -4.97
N MET A 363 -23.87 -16.44 -5.15
CA MET A 363 -23.62 -17.13 -6.42
C MET A 363 -24.58 -16.63 -7.49
N ILE A 364 -24.10 -16.53 -8.73
CA ILE A 364 -24.95 -16.34 -9.92
C ILE A 364 -25.21 -17.74 -10.46
N ASP A 365 -26.48 -18.08 -10.67
CA ASP A 365 -26.88 -19.42 -11.10
C ASP A 365 -26.15 -19.86 -12.39
N GLY A 366 -25.56 -21.06 -12.35
CA GLY A 366 -24.88 -21.69 -13.49
C GLY A 366 -23.34 -21.66 -13.46
N LEU A 367 -22.72 -20.88 -12.57
CA LEU A 367 -21.26 -20.89 -12.35
C LEU A 367 -20.92 -21.51 -10.99
N PRO A 368 -19.83 -22.32 -10.88
CA PRO A 368 -19.30 -22.71 -9.58
C PRO A 368 -18.86 -21.44 -8.82
N GLY A 369 -19.51 -21.15 -7.70
CA GLY A 369 -19.01 -20.14 -6.77
C GLY A 369 -17.91 -20.73 -5.91
N ASP A 370 -16.73 -20.10 -5.90
CA ASP A 370 -15.63 -20.51 -5.04
C ASP A 370 -16.05 -20.48 -3.57
N ILE A 371 -16.14 -21.69 -2.99
CA ILE A 371 -16.57 -21.93 -1.61
C ILE A 371 -15.63 -21.25 -0.60
N ASP A 372 -14.40 -20.97 -1.02
CA ASP A 372 -13.34 -20.35 -0.22
C ASP A 372 -13.44 -18.81 -0.15
N MET A 373 -14.37 -18.17 -0.87
CA MET A 373 -14.60 -16.71 -0.79
C MET A 373 -15.33 -16.24 0.48
N VAL A 374 -15.03 -16.85 1.64
CA VAL A 374 -15.66 -16.58 2.93
C VAL A 374 -14.73 -15.75 3.81
N THR A 375 -15.27 -14.77 4.52
CA THR A 375 -14.53 -14.06 5.58
C THR A 375 -15.44 -13.65 6.74
N ASP A 376 -14.91 -13.71 7.96
CA ASP A 376 -15.59 -13.21 9.16
C ASP A 376 -15.33 -11.70 9.32
N VAL A 377 -16.39 -10.91 9.20
CA VAL A 377 -16.34 -9.47 9.45
C VAL A 377 -16.77 -9.21 10.89
N THR A 378 -15.83 -8.75 11.72
CA THR A 378 -16.15 -8.24 13.06
C THR A 378 -16.32 -6.72 12.97
N ILE A 379 -17.50 -6.21 13.31
CA ILE A 379 -17.82 -4.78 13.26
C ILE A 379 -18.29 -4.30 14.63
N GLY A 380 -17.83 -3.12 15.05
CA GLY A 380 -18.18 -2.56 16.35
C GLY A 380 -17.95 -1.06 16.44
N PHE A 381 -18.44 -0.45 17.51
CA PHE A 381 -18.02 0.91 17.89
C PHE A 381 -16.72 0.83 18.70
N VAL A 382 -15.73 1.67 18.43
CA VAL A 382 -14.54 1.80 19.30
C VAL A 382 -14.96 2.29 20.69
N LYS A 383 -14.24 1.89 21.76
CA LYS A 383 -14.49 2.30 23.16
C LYS A 383 -14.70 3.81 23.32
N ASP A 384 -13.92 4.62 22.60
CA ASP A 384 -13.92 6.09 22.68
C ASP A 384 -15.06 6.75 21.85
N ALA A 385 -15.86 5.98 21.11
CA ALA A 385 -16.89 6.52 20.20
C ALA A 385 -17.96 7.39 20.89
N LYS A 386 -18.13 7.24 22.21
CA LYS A 386 -19.00 8.09 23.05
C LYS A 386 -18.59 9.58 23.03
N HIS A 387 -17.37 9.89 22.60
CA HIS A 387 -16.87 11.25 22.41
C HIS A 387 -16.99 11.72 20.94
N HIS A 388 -17.73 10.98 20.11
CA HIS A 388 -18.05 11.26 18.70
C HIS A 388 -16.81 11.50 17.79
N ILE A 389 -15.72 10.79 18.10
CA ILE A 389 -14.40 10.96 17.47
C ILE A 389 -14.39 10.69 15.95
N PRO A 390 -13.52 11.35 15.16
CA PRO A 390 -13.60 11.39 13.69
C PRO A 390 -12.99 10.17 12.97
N ILE A 391 -12.75 9.05 13.67
CA ILE A 391 -12.27 7.81 13.04
C ILE A 391 -13.43 6.98 12.51
N GLN A 392 -13.21 6.27 11.41
CA GLN A 392 -14.05 5.18 10.93
C GLN A 392 -13.35 4.41 9.81
N GLY A 393 -13.73 3.15 9.61
CA GLY A 393 -13.30 2.33 8.48
C GLY A 393 -13.10 0.86 8.82
N PHE A 394 -12.74 0.05 7.82
CA PHE A 394 -12.39 -1.36 7.99
C PHE A 394 -10.87 -1.55 7.95
N ASN A 395 -10.31 -2.28 8.91
CA ASN A 395 -8.92 -2.71 8.90
C ASN A 395 -8.86 -4.09 8.24
N VAL A 396 -8.30 -4.13 7.04
CA VAL A 396 -8.36 -5.29 6.14
C VAL A 396 -7.04 -6.04 6.17
N TYR A 397 -7.08 -7.28 6.63
CA TYR A 397 -5.93 -8.18 6.70
C TYR A 397 -6.00 -9.23 5.58
N HIS A 398 -4.85 -9.77 5.20
CA HIS A 398 -4.72 -10.92 4.32
C HIS A 398 -3.52 -11.75 4.78
N LYS A 399 -3.70 -13.06 4.94
CA LYS A 399 -2.70 -14.03 5.42
C LYS A 399 -1.99 -13.47 6.68
N ASN A 400 -2.79 -13.10 7.69
CA ASN A 400 -2.44 -12.46 8.96
C ASN A 400 -1.89 -11.01 8.94
N ARG A 401 -1.54 -10.47 7.78
CA ARG A 401 -0.89 -9.15 7.59
C ARG A 401 -1.89 -8.06 7.21
N LEU A 402 -1.77 -6.88 7.82
CA LEU A 402 -2.58 -5.69 7.50
C LEU A 402 -2.20 -5.18 6.11
N ILE A 403 -3.19 -5.10 5.22
CA ILE A 403 -3.06 -4.51 3.88
C ILE A 403 -3.65 -3.11 3.88
N LYS A 404 -4.91 -2.96 4.34
CA LYS A 404 -5.66 -1.69 4.19
C LYS A 404 -6.16 -1.18 5.56
N PRO A 405 -5.44 -0.25 6.21
CA PRO A 405 -5.87 0.37 7.46
C PRO A 405 -6.99 1.40 7.25
N LEU A 406 -8.03 1.35 8.07
CA LEU A 406 -9.19 2.26 8.06
C LEU A 406 -9.79 2.52 6.67
N TRP A 407 -10.05 1.49 5.86
CA TRP A 407 -10.71 1.62 4.56
C TRP A 407 -12.12 2.24 4.73
N ARG A 408 -12.29 3.47 4.24
CA ARG A 408 -13.53 4.26 4.35
C ARG A 408 -14.50 3.97 3.21
N VAL A 409 -15.02 2.74 3.18
CA VAL A 409 -16.02 2.30 2.18
C VAL A 409 -17.27 3.17 2.18
N TRP A 410 -17.70 3.66 3.36
CA TRP A 410 -18.81 4.62 3.48
C TRP A 410 -18.27 6.01 3.86
N THR A 411 -18.37 6.95 2.93
CA THR A 411 -18.01 8.36 3.14
C THR A 411 -19.24 9.24 2.88
N LEU A 412 -19.73 9.93 3.92
CA LEU A 412 -20.76 10.96 3.83
C LEU A 412 -20.34 12.21 4.62
N PRO A 413 -20.75 13.42 4.19
CA PRO A 413 -20.56 14.63 4.97
C PRO A 413 -21.46 14.62 6.22
N GLY A 414 -20.86 14.42 7.41
CA GLY A 414 -21.58 14.53 8.68
C GLY A 414 -20.99 13.74 9.83
N ILE A 415 -21.89 13.27 10.71
CA ILE A 415 -21.59 12.45 11.89
C ILE A 415 -21.82 10.94 11.69
N GLN A 416 -22.44 10.55 10.57
CA GLN A 416 -22.76 9.14 10.28
C GLN A 416 -21.48 8.31 10.09
N GLY A 417 -21.50 7.08 10.62
CA GLY A 417 -20.38 6.13 10.60
C GLY A 417 -19.25 6.37 11.62
N ARG A 418 -19.18 7.57 12.24
CA ARG A 418 -18.09 7.97 13.16
C ARG A 418 -17.98 7.10 14.41
N GLY A 419 -16.84 6.44 14.55
CA GLY A 419 -16.53 5.51 15.63
C GLY A 419 -16.82 4.06 15.29
N ILE A 420 -17.39 3.72 14.13
CA ILE A 420 -17.40 2.33 13.67
C ILE A 420 -16.01 1.93 13.18
N ILE A 421 -15.49 0.85 13.73
CA ILE A 421 -14.33 0.14 13.23
C ILE A 421 -14.75 -1.29 12.87
N GLY A 422 -14.33 -1.74 11.69
CA GLY A 422 -14.43 -3.13 11.27
C GLY A 422 -13.05 -3.80 11.18
N VAL A 423 -13.03 -5.12 11.31
CA VAL A 423 -11.84 -5.98 11.15
C VAL A 423 -12.25 -7.24 10.38
N LEU A 424 -11.48 -7.63 9.37
CA LEU A 424 -11.69 -8.83 8.56
C LEU A 424 -10.38 -9.33 7.93
N GLU A 425 -10.34 -10.63 7.58
CA GLU A 425 -9.22 -11.29 6.92
C GLU A 425 -9.66 -11.89 5.58
N VAL A 426 -9.16 -11.36 4.45
CA VAL A 426 -9.67 -11.62 3.08
C VAL A 426 -8.67 -12.41 2.24
N ASN A 427 -8.47 -13.68 2.61
CA ASN A 427 -7.48 -14.56 1.96
C ASN A 427 -7.81 -14.94 0.50
N PHE A 428 -8.99 -14.57 -0.01
CA PHE A 428 -9.44 -14.76 -1.39
C PHE A 428 -9.18 -13.53 -2.31
N LEU A 429 -8.53 -12.48 -1.80
CA LEU A 429 -8.11 -11.31 -2.58
C LEU A 429 -6.59 -11.20 -2.55
N GLU A 430 -5.96 -11.13 -3.71
CA GLU A 430 -4.52 -10.92 -3.78
C GLU A 430 -4.16 -9.43 -3.55
N PRO A 431 -3.17 -9.14 -2.68
CA PRO A 431 -2.64 -7.79 -2.50
C PRO A 431 -1.94 -7.27 -3.76
N ALA A 432 -1.96 -5.96 -3.95
CA ALA A 432 -1.09 -5.27 -4.91
C ALA A 432 0.39 -5.39 -4.51
N HIS A 433 1.30 -5.09 -5.45
CA HIS A 433 2.75 -5.25 -5.31
C HIS A 433 3.37 -4.58 -4.05
N ASP A 434 2.83 -3.48 -3.56
CA ASP A 434 3.32 -2.79 -2.34
C ASP A 434 2.61 -3.25 -1.04
N LYS A 435 1.70 -4.21 -1.15
CA LYS A 435 0.83 -4.74 -0.07
C LYS A 435 0.09 -3.66 0.74
N GLN A 436 -0.20 -2.49 0.16
CA GLN A 436 -1.00 -1.43 0.80
C GLN A 436 -2.44 -1.31 0.24
N ASP A 437 -2.74 -2.01 -0.86
CA ASP A 437 -4.11 -2.20 -1.37
C ASP A 437 -4.24 -3.60 -2.00
N PHE A 438 -5.41 -3.95 -2.50
CA PHE A 438 -5.71 -5.17 -3.24
C PHE A 438 -5.79 -4.93 -4.75
N GLU A 439 -5.63 -6.00 -5.53
CA GLU A 439 -5.90 -5.93 -6.97
C GLU A 439 -7.37 -5.54 -7.25
N ARG A 440 -7.59 -4.69 -8.26
CA ARG A 440 -8.90 -4.11 -8.60
C ARG A 440 -9.81 -5.11 -9.31
N THR A 441 -10.26 -6.11 -8.56
CA THR A 441 -11.06 -7.23 -9.03
C THR A 441 -12.57 -7.01 -8.84
N ASN A 442 -13.37 -7.78 -9.59
CA ASN A 442 -14.83 -7.88 -9.37
C ASN A 442 -15.16 -8.35 -7.94
N SER A 443 -14.31 -9.18 -7.35
CA SER A 443 -14.41 -9.69 -5.98
C SER A 443 -14.24 -8.60 -4.93
N LEU A 444 -13.25 -7.71 -5.10
CA LEU A 444 -13.03 -6.54 -4.24
C LEU A 444 -14.24 -5.59 -4.25
N ALA A 445 -14.78 -5.29 -5.44
CA ALA A 445 -15.94 -4.40 -5.59
C ALA A 445 -17.23 -4.97 -4.97
N ARG A 446 -17.44 -6.30 -5.05
CA ARG A 446 -18.54 -7.00 -4.38
C ARG A 446 -18.40 -6.94 -2.85
N LEU A 447 -17.19 -7.14 -2.33
CA LEU A 447 -16.89 -7.00 -0.91
C LEU A 447 -17.15 -5.57 -0.43
N GLU A 448 -16.59 -4.55 -1.10
CA GLU A 448 -16.79 -3.13 -0.75
C GLU A 448 -18.27 -2.77 -0.66
N SER A 449 -19.05 -3.11 -1.69
CA SER A 449 -20.51 -2.89 -1.74
C SER A 449 -21.23 -3.50 -0.53
N ARG A 450 -20.80 -4.69 -0.10
CA ARG A 450 -21.37 -5.39 1.06
C ARG A 450 -20.89 -4.80 2.39
N LEU A 451 -19.64 -4.34 2.51
CA LEU A 451 -19.13 -3.65 3.69
C LEU A 451 -19.86 -2.31 3.92
N ILE A 452 -20.17 -1.56 2.85
CA ILE A 452 -21.02 -0.35 2.92
C ILE A 452 -22.38 -0.67 3.54
N LEU A 453 -23.03 -1.75 3.09
CA LEU A 453 -24.33 -2.17 3.63
C LEU A 453 -24.21 -2.59 5.10
N MET A 454 -23.21 -3.42 5.45
CA MET A 454 -22.95 -3.81 6.84
C MET A 454 -22.74 -2.60 7.76
N GLN A 455 -21.91 -1.64 7.34
CA GLN A 455 -21.60 -0.44 8.13
C GLN A 455 -22.82 0.47 8.31
N LYS A 456 -23.63 0.67 7.25
CA LYS A 456 -24.86 1.46 7.30
C LYS A 456 -25.90 0.84 8.24
N THR A 457 -26.21 -0.45 8.08
CA THR A 457 -27.18 -1.16 8.95
C THR A 457 -26.71 -1.12 10.40
N TYR A 458 -25.47 -1.55 10.67
CA TYR A 458 -24.91 -1.53 12.03
C TYR A 458 -24.96 -0.13 12.68
N TRP A 459 -24.71 0.94 11.91
CA TRP A 459 -24.85 2.31 12.38
C TRP A 459 -26.28 2.65 12.80
N PHE A 460 -27.25 2.52 11.89
CA PHE A 460 -28.63 2.94 12.17
C PHE A 460 -29.29 2.11 13.29
N ASP A 461 -28.88 0.87 13.46
CA ASP A 461 -29.36 0.01 14.55
C ASP A 461 -28.80 0.42 15.92
N ASN A 462 -27.55 0.93 15.99
CA ASN A 462 -26.83 1.08 17.26
C ASN A 462 -26.41 2.52 17.63
N CYS A 463 -26.43 3.49 16.72
CA CYS A 463 -25.89 4.84 16.95
C CYS A 463 -26.53 5.56 18.16
N HIS A 464 -27.83 5.31 18.39
CA HIS A 464 -28.58 5.84 19.53
C HIS A 464 -28.03 5.39 20.90
N ARG A 465 -27.30 4.26 20.97
CA ARG A 465 -26.66 3.74 22.19
C ARG A 465 -25.34 4.45 22.53
N ILE A 466 -24.78 5.20 21.58
CA ILE A 466 -23.50 5.92 21.71
C ILE A 466 -23.71 7.40 22.03
N GLY A 467 -24.91 7.95 21.78
CA GLY A 467 -25.24 9.36 21.98
C GLY A 467 -25.65 10.10 20.70
N TYR A 468 -25.59 9.43 19.54
CA TYR A 468 -26.03 10.01 18.26
C TYR A 468 -27.56 10.02 18.13
N TYR A 469 -28.12 11.10 17.57
CA TYR A 469 -29.52 11.14 17.17
C TYR A 469 -29.79 10.19 16.01
N ASN A 470 -30.86 9.38 16.10
CA ASN A 470 -31.24 8.42 15.07
C ASN A 470 -32.54 8.85 14.35
N PRO A 471 -32.49 9.27 13.07
CA PRO A 471 -33.68 9.74 12.35
C PRO A 471 -34.79 8.70 12.16
N THR A 472 -34.48 7.40 12.18
CA THR A 472 -35.45 6.32 11.89
C THR A 472 -36.44 6.06 13.03
N ASN A 473 -36.10 6.44 14.27
CA ASN A 473 -36.89 6.13 15.48
C ASN A 473 -38.23 6.87 15.60
N ARG A 474 -38.64 7.69 14.61
CA ARG A 474 -39.92 8.42 14.62
C ARG A 474 -41.17 7.55 14.42
N LYS A 475 -41.06 6.23 14.17
CA LYS A 475 -42.20 5.35 13.85
C LYS A 475 -42.65 4.38 14.96
N SER A 476 -41.90 4.24 16.05
CA SER A 476 -42.15 3.27 17.15
C SER A 476 -42.63 3.97 18.44
N GLY A 477 -43.52 4.95 18.32
CA GLY A 477 -43.88 5.88 19.42
C GLY A 477 -45.36 6.30 19.48
N ARG A 478 -46.30 5.43 19.10
CA ARG A 478 -47.75 5.65 19.30
C ARG A 478 -48.44 4.38 19.80
N GLU A 479 -48.20 4.00 21.05
CA GLU A 479 -49.16 3.16 21.76
C GLU A 479 -50.45 3.95 21.97
N TYR A 480 -51.57 3.43 21.46
CA TYR A 480 -52.89 3.87 21.91
C TYR A 480 -53.11 3.39 23.35
N LYS A 481 -53.06 4.30 24.32
CA LYS A 481 -53.69 4.12 25.63
C LYS A 481 -54.78 5.17 25.80
N GLY A 482 -55.97 4.71 26.21
CA GLY A 482 -57.20 5.50 26.18
C GLY A 482 -57.25 6.64 27.21
N THR A 483 -58.22 7.52 27.00
CA THR A 483 -58.54 8.65 27.88
C THR A 483 -58.77 8.23 29.34
N PRO A 484 -58.06 8.82 30.31
CA PRO A 484 -58.50 8.84 31.70
C PRO A 484 -59.66 9.83 31.85
N SER A 485 -60.72 9.44 32.55
CA SER A 485 -61.82 10.34 32.91
C SER A 485 -61.43 11.27 34.06
N ARG A 486 -62.01 12.48 34.06
CA ARG A 486 -61.82 13.52 35.07
C ARG A 486 -62.48 13.12 36.40
N SER A 487 -61.68 13.06 37.46
CA SER A 487 -62.11 13.01 38.88
C SER A 487 -61.25 13.95 39.74
N THR A 488 -61.77 14.35 40.90
CA THR A 488 -61.36 15.56 41.63
C THR A 488 -60.55 15.35 42.90
N SER A 489 -59.83 16.41 43.32
CA SER A 489 -59.27 16.66 44.66
C SER A 489 -58.00 15.85 45.04
N HIS A 490 -57.12 16.27 45.96
CA HIS A 490 -57.25 17.24 47.07
C HIS A 490 -55.90 17.94 47.43
N ILE A 491 -55.97 19.00 48.26
CA ILE A 491 -54.91 19.56 49.16
C ILE A 491 -53.88 20.54 48.53
N LEU A 492 -53.22 21.32 49.40
CA LEU A 492 -52.70 22.69 49.20
C LEU A 492 -51.50 23.00 50.13
N LYS A 493 -50.68 24.00 49.75
CA LYS A 493 -49.64 24.72 50.57
C LYS A 493 -48.37 23.89 50.87
N THR A 494 -47.20 24.47 51.22
CA THR A 494 -46.86 25.80 51.77
C THR A 494 -45.61 26.48 51.15
N SER A 495 -45.61 27.82 51.09
CA SER A 495 -44.53 28.85 51.22
C SER A 495 -43.06 28.60 50.80
N GLU A 496 -42.20 29.57 50.48
CA GLU A 496 -42.17 31.02 50.11
C GLU A 496 -40.84 31.62 50.64
N LYS A 497 -40.35 32.74 50.06
CA LYS A 497 -39.31 33.67 50.57
C LYS A 497 -37.85 33.13 50.61
N PHE A 498 -36.80 33.95 50.48
CA PHE A 498 -36.59 35.39 50.16
C PHE A 498 -35.48 35.47 49.05
N CYS A 499 -35.08 36.58 48.41
CA CYS A 499 -34.77 37.94 48.86
C CYS A 499 -34.96 39.01 47.74
N ASN A 500 -35.01 40.29 48.12
CA ASN A 500 -34.91 41.44 47.22
C ASN A 500 -33.47 42.00 47.21
N ASN A 501 -33.03 42.58 46.08
CA ASN A 501 -32.72 44.02 45.99
C ASN A 501 -32.26 44.43 44.59
N GLU A 502 -32.64 45.63 44.17
CA GLU A 502 -32.06 46.38 43.05
C GLU A 502 -31.02 47.39 43.58
N ASN A 503 -30.08 47.84 42.73
CA ASN A 503 -29.88 49.28 42.46
C ASN A 503 -28.76 49.60 41.44
N ALA A 504 -29.07 50.55 40.56
CA ALA A 504 -28.23 51.63 40.01
C ALA A 504 -26.86 51.39 39.33
N LEU A 505 -26.86 51.68 38.02
CA LEU A 505 -25.87 52.40 37.17
C LEU A 505 -25.18 53.64 37.86
N PRO A 506 -24.06 54.25 37.36
CA PRO A 506 -23.98 54.78 35.97
C PRO A 506 -22.61 55.02 35.24
N SER A 507 -22.73 55.37 33.94
CA SER A 507 -21.98 56.40 33.14
C SER A 507 -20.45 56.24 32.87
N THR A 508 -19.95 56.02 31.62
CA THR A 508 -19.69 56.94 30.45
C THR A 508 -18.19 57.28 30.27
N PRO A 509 -17.68 57.88 29.15
CA PRO A 509 -18.20 58.03 27.76
C PRO A 509 -17.20 57.66 26.62
N SER A 510 -17.63 57.91 25.38
CA SER A 510 -16.97 57.70 24.07
C SER A 510 -15.82 58.65 23.68
N ILE A 511 -15.10 58.31 22.59
CA ILE A 511 -14.50 59.25 21.61
C ILE A 511 -14.79 58.71 20.18
N GLU A 512 -14.98 59.60 19.19
CA GLU A 512 -15.35 59.31 17.78
C GLU A 512 -14.36 59.88 16.75
N ALA A 513 -14.63 59.65 15.45
CA ALA A 513 -14.10 60.32 14.25
C ALA A 513 -12.63 60.00 13.85
N THR A 514 -12.22 59.89 12.57
CA THR A 514 -12.87 59.93 11.22
C THR A 514 -11.99 59.09 10.24
N THR A 515 -12.13 58.97 8.90
CA THR A 515 -12.79 59.76 7.82
C THR A 515 -13.14 58.87 6.60
N SER A 516 -13.71 59.45 5.54
CA SER A 516 -13.85 58.94 4.15
C SER A 516 -12.53 59.02 3.35
N GLU A 517 -12.37 58.56 2.09
CA GLU A 517 -13.28 58.17 0.98
C GLU A 517 -12.81 56.80 0.38
N GLY A 518 -13.63 55.93 -0.24
CA GLY A 518 -14.31 56.07 -1.54
C GLY A 518 -13.71 55.04 -2.54
N THR A 519 -14.39 54.43 -3.53
CA THR A 519 -15.68 54.73 -4.19
C THR A 519 -16.10 53.57 -5.12
N THR A 520 -17.36 53.08 -5.01
CA THR A 520 -18.22 52.51 -6.11
C THR A 520 -17.88 51.10 -6.68
N ILE A 521 -18.80 50.17 -7.07
CA ILE A 521 -20.26 50.09 -7.31
C ILE A 521 -20.83 48.91 -6.44
N ARG A 522 -21.94 48.95 -5.66
CA ARG A 522 -23.41 49.07 -5.95
C ARG A 522 -23.99 47.87 -6.78
N SER A 523 -25.26 47.43 -6.74
CA SER A 523 -26.51 47.80 -6.02
C SER A 523 -27.41 46.53 -5.92
N GLN A 524 -28.07 46.20 -4.80
CA GLN A 524 -29.34 46.70 -4.21
C GLN A 524 -30.66 46.15 -4.80
N SER A 525 -31.46 45.53 -3.93
CA SER A 525 -32.89 45.83 -3.65
C SER A 525 -33.16 45.44 -2.18
N GLU A 526 -33.38 46.39 -1.27
CA GLU A 526 -34.67 47.06 -0.95
C GLU A 526 -35.65 46.09 -0.25
N GLU A 527 -35.80 46.07 1.08
CA GLU A 527 -36.28 47.07 2.08
C GLU A 527 -37.80 46.98 2.37
N GLY A 528 -38.17 47.07 3.66
CA GLY A 528 -39.56 47.00 4.13
C GLY A 528 -39.72 46.77 5.64
N ASN A 529 -39.64 47.83 6.44
CA ASN A 529 -39.80 47.78 7.91
C ASN A 529 -41.26 47.67 8.37
N VAL A 530 -41.55 46.77 9.32
CA VAL A 530 -42.48 47.00 10.45
C VAL A 530 -41.96 46.25 11.68
N ALA A 531 -42.02 46.86 12.87
CA ALA A 531 -41.65 46.21 14.13
C ALA A 531 -42.89 46.00 15.02
N ASN A 532 -42.97 44.86 15.72
CA ASN A 532 -43.67 44.77 17.01
C ASN A 532 -43.27 43.54 17.83
N ASN A 533 -43.65 43.55 19.12
CA ASN A 533 -43.36 42.49 20.09
C ASN A 533 -44.31 41.27 19.94
N GLY A 534 -43.88 40.09 20.38
CA GLY A 534 -44.76 38.92 20.51
C GLY A 534 -44.03 37.63 20.91
N ASP A 535 -44.68 36.85 21.78
CA ASP A 535 -44.15 35.61 22.36
C ASP A 535 -43.97 34.45 21.35
N GLY A 536 -43.17 33.46 21.75
CA GLY A 536 -42.89 32.29 20.91
C GLY A 536 -44.08 31.32 20.77
N GLN A 537 -44.44 31.00 19.53
CA GLN A 537 -45.28 29.84 19.18
C GLN A 537 -44.63 29.02 18.06
N ALA A 538 -44.81 27.70 18.11
CA ALA A 538 -44.33 26.79 17.07
C ALA A 538 -45.33 26.72 15.90
N ILE A 539 -44.82 26.65 14.67
CA ILE A 539 -45.61 26.47 13.45
C ILE A 539 -45.01 25.30 12.67
N ASP A 540 -45.79 24.23 12.47
CA ASP A 540 -45.45 23.10 11.60
C ASP A 540 -45.67 23.50 10.13
N ASN A 541 -44.58 23.70 9.37
CA ASN A 541 -44.65 23.94 7.91
C ASN A 541 -44.43 22.62 7.13
N PRO A 542 -45.46 22.02 6.51
CA PRO A 542 -45.31 20.76 5.78
C PRO A 542 -44.53 20.87 4.46
N GLU A 543 -44.52 22.05 3.82
CA GLU A 543 -43.91 22.26 2.50
C GLU A 543 -42.39 22.01 2.47
N THR A 544 -41.69 22.21 3.59
CA THR A 544 -40.24 21.93 3.67
C THR A 544 -39.96 20.43 3.65
N LEU A 545 -40.84 19.60 4.21
CA LEU A 545 -40.69 18.15 4.21
C LEU A 545 -40.92 17.55 2.81
N GLU A 546 -41.92 18.05 2.07
CA GLU A 546 -42.19 17.61 0.70
C GLU A 546 -41.04 17.99 -0.24
N ASN A 547 -40.51 19.22 -0.13
CA ASN A 547 -39.35 19.64 -0.93
C ASN A 547 -38.09 18.78 -0.65
N VAL A 548 -37.82 18.42 0.61
CA VAL A 548 -36.72 17.50 0.97
C VAL A 548 -36.96 16.08 0.42
N GLN A 549 -38.19 15.56 0.46
CA GLN A 549 -38.52 14.27 -0.15
C GLN A 549 -38.35 14.29 -1.68
N LYS A 550 -38.70 15.41 -2.31
CA LYS A 550 -38.57 15.63 -3.76
C LYS A 550 -37.10 15.68 -4.19
N GLN A 551 -36.25 16.38 -3.43
CA GLN A 551 -34.78 16.39 -3.62
C GLN A 551 -34.14 15.01 -3.40
N LEU A 552 -34.60 14.25 -2.40
CA LEU A 552 -34.10 12.90 -2.16
C LEU A 552 -34.53 11.93 -3.27
N GLY A 553 -35.72 12.14 -3.86
CA GLY A 553 -36.19 11.42 -5.04
C GLY A 553 -35.44 11.74 -6.33
N THR A 554 -34.97 12.99 -6.53
CA THR A 554 -34.09 13.31 -7.67
C THR A 554 -32.68 12.78 -7.47
N ALA A 555 -32.11 12.92 -6.28
CA ALA A 555 -30.78 12.40 -5.96
C ALA A 555 -30.68 10.87 -6.13
N ASN A 556 -31.71 10.12 -5.75
CA ASN A 556 -31.78 8.68 -6.02
C ASN A 556 -31.76 8.37 -7.52
N LYS A 557 -32.52 9.10 -8.33
CA LYS A 557 -32.57 8.90 -9.80
C LYS A 557 -31.28 9.29 -10.50
N GLU A 558 -30.61 10.34 -10.03
CA GLU A 558 -29.26 10.71 -10.49
C GLU A 558 -28.24 9.63 -10.14
N GLN A 559 -28.34 9.03 -8.95
CA GLN A 559 -27.49 7.92 -8.55
C GLN A 559 -27.79 6.61 -9.31
N GLU A 560 -29.06 6.32 -9.62
CA GLU A 560 -29.46 5.20 -10.49
C GLU A 560 -28.93 5.38 -11.92
N ALA A 561 -29.12 6.57 -12.52
CA ALA A 561 -28.58 6.87 -13.85
C ALA A 561 -27.04 6.82 -13.91
N LEU A 562 -26.35 7.23 -12.84
CA LEU A 562 -24.90 7.06 -12.72
C LEU A 562 -24.49 5.58 -12.66
N VAL A 563 -25.24 4.73 -11.95
CA VAL A 563 -25.00 3.28 -11.93
C VAL A 563 -25.16 2.68 -13.33
N ASP A 564 -26.23 3.04 -14.05
CA ASP A 564 -26.48 2.57 -15.42
C ASP A 564 -25.32 2.94 -16.36
N ILE A 565 -24.88 4.21 -16.34
CA ILE A 565 -23.72 4.70 -17.10
C ILE A 565 -22.45 3.93 -16.74
N PHE A 566 -22.19 3.68 -15.45
CA PHE A 566 -21.02 2.90 -15.03
C PHE A 566 -21.10 1.42 -15.42
N THR A 567 -22.29 0.83 -15.55
CA THR A 567 -22.45 -0.51 -16.13
C THR A 567 -22.27 -0.53 -17.65
N GLU A 568 -22.75 0.48 -18.39
CA GLU A 568 -22.55 0.56 -19.85
C GLU A 568 -21.07 0.76 -20.20
N GLU A 569 -20.38 1.66 -19.50
CA GLU A 569 -18.92 1.83 -19.57
C GLU A 569 -18.14 0.57 -19.17
N ARG A 570 -18.71 -0.29 -18.31
CA ARG A 570 -18.11 -1.59 -17.96
C ARG A 570 -18.23 -2.56 -19.11
N THR A 571 -19.44 -2.78 -19.62
CA THR A 571 -19.69 -3.67 -20.75
C THR A 571 -18.85 -3.28 -21.98
N ARG A 572 -18.71 -1.98 -22.27
CA ARG A 572 -17.86 -1.50 -23.38
C ARG A 572 -16.38 -1.84 -23.18
N ARG A 573 -15.84 -1.64 -21.96
CA ARG A 573 -14.44 -1.98 -21.65
C ARG A 573 -14.19 -3.48 -21.63
N ASP A 574 -15.10 -4.26 -21.08
CA ASP A 574 -14.97 -5.72 -21.02
C ASP A 574 -14.95 -6.29 -22.46
N GLN A 575 -15.78 -5.76 -23.35
CA GLN A 575 -15.76 -6.07 -24.79
C GLN A 575 -14.46 -5.61 -25.49
N GLU A 576 -13.88 -4.47 -25.10
CA GLU A 576 -12.60 -3.97 -25.63
C GLU A 576 -11.41 -4.82 -25.17
N VAL A 577 -11.44 -5.33 -23.93
CA VAL A 577 -10.45 -6.29 -23.40
C VAL A 577 -10.51 -7.62 -24.17
N GLU A 578 -11.70 -8.16 -24.44
CA GLU A 578 -11.86 -9.38 -25.25
C GLU A 578 -11.31 -9.20 -26.69
N ASN A 579 -11.55 -8.04 -27.30
CA ASN A 579 -10.99 -7.68 -28.60
C ASN A 579 -9.45 -7.57 -28.57
N LEU A 580 -8.86 -7.08 -27.48
CA LEU A 580 -7.40 -7.00 -27.31
C LEU A 580 -6.78 -8.38 -27.04
N GLN A 581 -7.41 -9.23 -26.24
CA GLN A 581 -6.99 -10.62 -26.03
C GLN A 581 -7.02 -11.44 -27.33
N THR A 582 -8.05 -11.24 -28.16
CA THR A 582 -8.15 -11.88 -29.48
C THR A 582 -6.98 -11.47 -30.39
N LYS A 583 -6.71 -10.16 -30.51
CA LYS A 583 -5.56 -9.63 -31.28
C LYS A 583 -4.21 -10.11 -30.75
N LEU A 584 -4.05 -10.26 -29.43
CA LEU A 584 -2.83 -10.79 -28.81
C LEU A 584 -2.62 -12.27 -29.19
N LYS A 585 -3.69 -13.07 -29.24
CA LYS A 585 -3.67 -14.47 -29.68
C LYS A 585 -3.32 -14.60 -31.18
N GLU A 586 -3.88 -13.73 -32.03
CA GLU A 586 -3.54 -13.63 -33.46
C GLU A 586 -2.07 -13.24 -33.69
N ALA A 587 -1.57 -12.24 -32.94
CA ALA A 587 -0.17 -11.81 -33.00
C ALA A 587 0.78 -12.93 -32.55
N SER A 588 0.45 -13.64 -31.47
CA SER A 588 1.25 -14.79 -30.99
C SER A 588 1.30 -15.92 -32.01
N SER A 589 0.16 -16.24 -32.66
CA SER A 589 0.11 -17.23 -33.75
C SER A 589 0.96 -16.80 -34.96
N THR A 590 0.92 -15.52 -35.32
CA THR A 590 1.75 -14.96 -36.39
C THR A 590 3.24 -15.07 -36.07
N ILE A 591 3.66 -14.75 -34.84
CA ILE A 591 5.05 -14.88 -34.38
C ILE A 591 5.50 -16.35 -34.45
N GLN A 592 4.68 -17.29 -33.99
CA GLN A 592 5.04 -18.72 -34.03
C GLN A 592 5.23 -19.23 -35.46
N ASN A 593 4.37 -18.83 -36.40
CA ASN A 593 4.52 -19.18 -37.81
C ASN A 593 5.82 -18.60 -38.44
N LEU A 594 6.18 -17.36 -38.09
CA LEU A 594 7.43 -16.75 -38.56
C LEU A 594 8.67 -17.42 -37.96
N LEU A 595 8.62 -17.86 -36.70
CA LEU A 595 9.69 -18.63 -36.06
C LEU A 595 9.87 -20.00 -36.73
N ASN A 596 8.78 -20.68 -37.08
CA ASN A 596 8.84 -21.95 -37.80
C ASN A 596 9.48 -21.76 -39.19
N GLN A 597 9.00 -20.78 -39.98
CA GLN A 597 9.56 -20.46 -41.30
C GLN A 597 11.06 -20.08 -41.25
N LEU A 598 11.50 -19.38 -40.20
CA LEU A 598 12.92 -19.07 -39.98
C LEU A 598 13.75 -20.32 -39.69
N ASN A 599 13.21 -21.29 -38.94
CA ASN A 599 13.89 -22.57 -38.68
C ASN A 599 13.96 -23.43 -39.95
N ASP A 600 12.89 -23.49 -40.74
CA ASP A 600 12.86 -24.23 -42.01
C ASP A 600 13.88 -23.66 -43.00
N ALA A 601 13.89 -22.35 -43.20
CA ALA A 601 14.88 -21.66 -44.05
C ALA A 601 16.32 -21.88 -43.57
N ARG A 602 16.54 -21.94 -42.25
CA ARG A 602 17.85 -22.20 -41.64
C ARG A 602 18.31 -23.66 -41.77
N ASN A 603 17.37 -24.60 -41.90
CA ASN A 603 17.66 -26.00 -42.20
C ASN A 603 17.94 -26.21 -43.69
N CYS A 604 17.20 -25.54 -44.58
CA CYS A 604 17.48 -25.52 -46.04
C CYS A 604 18.79 -24.79 -46.44
N HIS A 605 19.56 -24.27 -45.47
CA HIS A 605 20.92 -23.76 -45.67
C HIS A 605 22.01 -24.67 -45.05
N LYS A 606 21.65 -25.90 -44.68
CA LYS A 606 22.57 -26.93 -44.13
C LYS A 606 22.55 -28.26 -44.92
N SER A 607 22.05 -28.23 -46.16
CA SER A 607 22.03 -29.37 -47.10
C SER A 607 22.64 -28.96 -48.43
#